data_AF-A0A964TJF7-F1
#
_entry.id   AF-A0A964TJF7-F1
#
_cell.length_a   1.000
_cell.length_b   1.000
_cell.length_c   1.000
_cell.angle_alpha   90.00
_cell.angle_beta   90.00
_cell.angle_gamma   90.00
#
_symmetry.space_group_name_H-M   'P 1'
#
loop_
_entity.id
_entity.type
_entity.pdbx_description
1 polymer ?
#
loop_
_entity_poly.entity_id
_entity_poly.type
_entity_poly.pdbx_seq_one_letter_code
_entity_poly.pdbx_strand_id
1 'polypeptide(L)'
;MSATRVAAAGLTALWLWSPSGEAGGLADPPAASAAPLRPPPAMGEALDWGRLTASLDRAVQGGFREQPFENGDMALVWTDGTGALRTGRLVPCRHGQAICSGGERGPAGRLDRTPDWYVVSGLPQGRFWLHPGGEGFLEVSGTFLPLAWNARHNGTGPGTGPSLESGAPHR
;
A
#
# COMPACT_ATOMS: atom_id res chain seq x y z
N MET A 1 -84.08 -25.20 43.22
CA MET A 1 -82.97 -25.65 42.37
C MET A 1 -83.46 -25.67 40.93
N SER A 2 -82.76 -24.95 40.06
CA SER A 2 -82.86 -24.92 38.59
C SER A 2 -84.19 -24.58 37.91
N ALA A 3 -84.15 -23.41 37.23
CA ALA A 3 -84.61 -23.13 35.86
C ALA A 3 -86.10 -23.25 35.53
N THR A 4 -86.69 -22.57 34.56
CA THR A 4 -86.45 -21.40 33.69
C THR A 4 -87.70 -21.40 32.80
N ARG A 5 -88.31 -20.22 32.55
CA ARG A 5 -89.18 -19.84 31.40
C ARG A 5 -89.78 -18.48 31.80
N VAL A 6 -89.81 -17.44 30.97
CA VAL A 6 -90.66 -17.28 29.78
C VAL A 6 -90.23 -16.01 29.03
N ALA A 7 -90.28 -16.10 27.69
CA ALA A 7 -90.59 -15.12 26.62
C ALA A 7 -90.25 -13.63 26.71
N ALA A 8 -89.84 -13.08 25.57
CA ALA A 8 -90.57 -12.06 24.75
C ALA A 8 -89.56 -11.50 23.72
N ALA A 9 -89.75 -11.67 22.41
CA ALA A 9 -90.65 -10.92 21.52
C ALA A 9 -90.21 -9.45 21.29
N GLY A 10 -90.09 -9.07 20.00
CA GLY A 10 -89.95 -7.70 19.52
C GLY A 10 -88.65 -7.49 18.74
N LEU A 11 -88.61 -7.73 17.42
CA LEU A 11 -88.80 -6.71 16.35
C LEU A 11 -87.95 -5.45 16.59
N THR A 12 -87.10 -5.08 15.62
CA THR A 12 -87.24 -3.84 14.81
C THR A 12 -86.05 -3.65 13.85
N ALA A 13 -86.41 -3.35 12.61
CA ALA A 13 -85.72 -2.59 11.56
C ALA A 13 -84.36 -3.04 11.00
N LEU A 14 -84.46 -3.47 9.74
CA LEU A 14 -83.41 -3.37 8.73
C LEU A 14 -82.88 -1.93 8.62
N TRP A 15 -81.56 -1.79 8.67
CA TRP A 15 -80.85 -0.70 8.00
C TRP A 15 -80.07 -1.30 6.83
N LEU A 16 -80.57 -1.04 5.62
CA LEU A 16 -79.84 -1.26 4.37
C LEU A 16 -78.72 -0.22 4.29
N TRP A 17 -77.49 -0.65 4.50
CA TRP A 17 -76.31 0.15 4.19
C TRP A 17 -75.77 -0.29 2.82
N SER A 18 -75.86 0.62 1.84
CA SER A 18 -75.19 0.51 0.55
C SER A 18 -73.86 1.27 0.62
N PRO A 19 -72.70 0.60 0.46
CA PRO A 19 -71.47 1.30 0.15
C PRO A 19 -71.45 1.63 -1.35
N SER A 20 -71.62 2.91 -1.67
CA SER A 20 -71.30 3.46 -3.00
C SER A 20 -69.83 3.25 -3.29
N GLY A 21 -69.54 2.59 -4.41
CA GLY A 21 -68.19 2.39 -4.91
C GLY A 21 -67.62 3.67 -5.52
N GLU A 22 -66.41 4.02 -5.10
CA GLU A 22 -65.42 4.68 -5.94
C GLU A 22 -64.18 3.78 -5.94
N ALA A 23 -64.06 2.97 -6.99
CA ALA A 23 -62.85 2.22 -7.27
C ALA A 23 -61.80 3.21 -7.79
N GLY A 24 -61.00 3.77 -6.86
CA GLY A 24 -59.76 4.43 -7.22
C GLY A 24 -58.85 3.43 -7.91
N GLY A 25 -58.63 3.60 -9.22
CA GLY A 25 -57.67 2.81 -9.97
C GLY A 25 -56.27 3.02 -9.40
N LEU A 26 -55.76 1.99 -8.70
CA LEU A 26 -54.33 1.86 -8.47
C LEU A 26 -53.70 1.69 -9.86
N ALA A 27 -52.97 2.70 -10.31
CA ALA A 27 -52.05 2.52 -11.43
C ALA A 27 -51.10 1.37 -11.09
N ASP A 28 -51.01 0.38 -11.98
CA ASP A 28 -50.02 -0.68 -11.87
C ASP A 28 -48.62 -0.05 -11.71
N PRO A 29 -47.81 -0.49 -10.74
CA PRO A 29 -46.44 -0.03 -10.65
C PRO A 29 -45.71 -0.40 -11.96
N PRO A 30 -44.87 0.48 -12.52
CA PRO A 30 -44.10 0.15 -13.72
C PRO A 30 -43.31 -1.13 -13.43
N ALA A 31 -43.47 -2.13 -14.30
CA ALA A 31 -42.73 -3.37 -14.22
C ALA A 31 -41.24 -3.05 -14.06
N ALA A 32 -40.71 -3.30 -12.86
CA ALA A 32 -39.30 -3.15 -12.59
C ALA A 32 -38.58 -4.12 -13.54
N SER A 33 -37.96 -3.56 -14.58
CA SER A 33 -37.09 -4.30 -15.47
C SER A 33 -35.98 -4.88 -14.61
N ALA A 34 -36.11 -6.14 -14.23
CA ALA A 34 -35.09 -6.89 -13.53
C ALA A 34 -33.92 -7.07 -14.51
N ALA A 35 -33.03 -6.06 -14.56
CA ALA A 35 -31.72 -6.26 -15.13
C ALA A 35 -31.14 -7.52 -14.46
N PRO A 36 -30.61 -8.48 -15.23
CA PRO A 36 -30.05 -9.69 -14.64
C PRO A 36 -29.02 -9.25 -13.60
N LEU A 37 -29.26 -9.64 -12.35
CA LEU A 37 -28.29 -9.44 -11.29
C LEU A 37 -26.98 -10.00 -11.82
N ARG A 38 -25.95 -9.15 -11.94
CA ARG A 38 -24.60 -9.62 -12.19
C ARG A 38 -24.34 -10.74 -11.18
N PRO A 39 -23.93 -11.94 -11.61
CA PRO A 39 -23.55 -12.96 -10.66
C PRO A 39 -22.52 -12.33 -9.71
N PRO A 40 -22.60 -12.61 -8.40
CA PRO A 40 -21.55 -12.15 -7.49
C PRO A 40 -20.20 -12.58 -8.10
N PRO A 41 -19.15 -11.74 -8.02
CA PRO A 41 -17.83 -12.19 -8.43
C PRO A 41 -17.61 -13.52 -7.73
N ALA A 42 -17.28 -14.56 -8.49
CA ALA A 42 -17.12 -15.89 -7.94
C ALA A 42 -16.21 -15.77 -6.72
N MET A 43 -16.71 -16.16 -5.53
CA MET A 43 -15.88 -16.28 -4.33
C MET A 43 -14.87 -17.40 -4.63
N GLY A 44 -13.79 -17.05 -5.31
CA GLY A 44 -13.01 -18.03 -6.05
C GLY A 44 -11.96 -17.48 -7.00
N GLU A 45 -11.75 -16.16 -7.08
CA GLU A 45 -10.39 -15.72 -7.45
C GLU A 45 -9.51 -16.12 -6.26
N ALA A 46 -8.86 -17.27 -6.38
CA ALA A 46 -8.02 -17.81 -5.33
C ALA A 46 -7.04 -16.73 -4.92
N LEU A 47 -7.09 -16.32 -3.66
CA LEU A 47 -6.15 -15.33 -3.13
C LEU A 47 -4.75 -15.86 -3.40
N ASP A 48 -3.97 -15.11 -4.19
CA ASP A 48 -2.56 -15.44 -4.39
C ASP A 48 -1.82 -15.05 -3.11
N TRP A 49 -1.82 -16.00 -2.16
CA TRP A 49 -1.16 -15.84 -0.87
C TRP A 49 0.33 -15.53 -1.02
N GLY A 50 0.98 -15.98 -2.10
CA GLY A 50 2.37 -15.65 -2.40
C GLY A 50 2.55 -14.16 -2.68
N ARG A 51 1.74 -13.60 -3.59
CA ARG A 51 1.77 -12.16 -3.89
C ARG A 51 1.38 -11.30 -2.69
N LEU A 52 0.37 -11.73 -1.93
CA LEU A 52 -0.08 -11.01 -0.74
C LEU A 52 1.02 -10.96 0.32
N THR A 53 1.65 -12.10 0.60
CA THR A 53 2.74 -12.19 1.59
C THR A 53 3.94 -11.36 1.15
N ALA A 54 4.34 -11.43 -0.13
CA ALA A 54 5.42 -10.59 -0.66
C ALA A 54 5.09 -9.09 -0.62
N SER A 55 3.81 -8.71 -0.79
CA SER A 55 3.38 -7.32 -0.65
C SER A 55 3.40 -6.84 0.80
N LEU A 56 2.98 -7.70 1.74
CA LEU A 56 2.99 -7.39 3.17
C LEU A 56 4.43 -7.28 3.68
N ASP A 57 5.31 -8.21 3.31
CA ASP A 57 6.73 -8.15 3.69
C ASP A 57 7.35 -6.85 3.17
N ARG A 58 7.17 -6.51 1.89
CA ARG A 58 7.62 -5.21 1.35
C ARG A 58 7.08 -4.01 2.12
N ALA A 59 5.81 -4.02 2.53
CA ALA A 59 5.22 -2.94 3.31
C ALA A 59 5.84 -2.83 4.72
N VAL A 60 6.09 -3.97 5.37
CA VAL A 60 6.76 -4.03 6.68
C VAL A 60 8.21 -3.59 6.56
N GLN A 61 8.99 -4.15 5.63
CA GLN A 61 10.38 -3.73 5.39
C GLN A 61 10.46 -2.25 5.04
N GLY A 62 9.53 -1.73 4.24
CA GLY A 62 9.45 -0.32 3.88
C GLY A 62 9.27 0.62 5.06
N GLY A 63 8.56 0.19 6.12
CA GLY A 63 8.30 1.01 7.31
C GLY A 63 9.42 1.01 8.36
N PHE A 64 10.27 -0.03 8.38
CA PHE A 64 11.30 -0.19 9.42
C PHE A 64 12.74 -0.07 8.89
N ARG A 65 12.94 -0.09 7.58
CA ARG A 65 14.27 0.04 6.97
C ARG A 65 14.47 1.42 6.39
N GLU A 66 15.70 1.90 6.50
CA GLU A 66 16.16 3.11 5.82
C GLU A 66 15.93 2.97 4.32
N GLN A 67 15.33 3.99 3.71
CA GLN A 67 15.07 4.04 2.27
C GLN A 67 16.17 4.83 1.54
N PRO A 68 16.63 4.38 0.36
CA PRO A 68 17.54 5.17 -0.46
C PRO A 68 17.00 6.58 -0.73
N PHE A 69 17.84 7.58 -0.53
CA PHE A 69 17.58 9.01 -0.77
C PHE A 69 16.49 9.65 0.11
N GLU A 70 15.94 8.95 1.10
CA GLU A 70 14.92 9.50 2.00
C GLU A 70 15.41 10.74 2.75
N ASN A 71 16.68 10.74 3.15
CA ASN A 71 17.34 11.83 3.85
C ASN A 71 18.26 12.66 2.93
N GLY A 72 18.11 12.53 1.61
CA GLY A 72 18.92 13.23 0.62
C GLY A 72 20.16 12.45 0.17
N ASP A 73 21.35 13.01 0.41
CA ASP A 73 22.63 12.45 -0.02
C ASP A 73 22.89 11.07 0.60
N MET A 74 23.47 10.17 -0.18
CA MET A 74 23.85 8.83 0.24
C MET A 74 25.35 8.60 0.14
N ALA A 75 25.95 8.06 1.21
CA ALA A 75 27.29 7.51 1.18
C ALA A 75 27.26 6.05 0.69
N LEU A 76 28.30 5.65 -0.05
CA LEU A 76 28.47 4.31 -0.59
C LEU A 76 29.84 3.75 -0.20
N VAL A 77 29.89 2.44 0.04
CA VAL A 77 31.12 1.65 0.15
C VAL A 77 30.96 0.38 -0.67
N TRP A 78 31.95 0.03 -1.48
CA TRP A 78 31.95 -1.22 -2.25
C TRP A 78 33.37 -1.74 -2.44
N THR A 79 33.50 -3.01 -2.83
CA THR A 79 34.78 -3.58 -3.28
C THR A 79 34.89 -3.46 -4.79
N ASP A 80 36.06 -3.12 -5.32
CA ASP A 80 36.31 -3.23 -6.76
C ASP A 80 36.63 -4.67 -7.18
N GLY A 81 36.87 -4.89 -8.48
CA GLY A 81 37.21 -6.21 -9.03
C GLY A 81 38.55 -6.78 -8.52
N THR A 82 39.35 -6.01 -7.80
CA THR A 82 40.60 -6.45 -7.14
C THR A 82 40.41 -6.74 -5.65
N GLY A 83 39.22 -6.46 -5.11
CA GLY A 83 38.91 -6.57 -3.69
C GLY A 83 39.26 -5.31 -2.88
N ALA A 84 39.74 -4.24 -3.51
CA ALA A 84 40.04 -3.00 -2.79
C ALA A 84 38.74 -2.25 -2.46
N LEU A 85 38.69 -1.67 -1.26
CA LEU A 85 37.55 -0.86 -0.83
C LEU A 85 37.54 0.49 -1.54
N ARG A 86 36.36 0.88 -1.99
CA ARG A 86 36.05 2.14 -2.66
C ARG A 86 34.91 2.82 -1.93
N THR A 87 34.95 4.14 -1.89
CA THR A 87 33.90 4.97 -1.31
C THR A 87 33.36 5.95 -2.32
N GLY A 88 32.13 6.40 -2.12
CA GLY A 88 31.47 7.30 -3.04
C GLY A 88 30.25 7.95 -2.43
N ARG A 89 29.62 8.82 -3.21
CA ARG A 89 28.40 9.52 -2.82
C ARG A 89 27.44 9.61 -4.00
N LEU A 90 26.15 9.44 -3.74
CA LEU A 90 25.06 9.71 -4.65
C LEU A 90 24.19 10.83 -4.08
N VAL A 91 23.85 11.81 -4.91
CA VAL A 91 23.15 13.03 -4.50
C VAL A 91 21.97 13.29 -5.42
N PRO A 92 20.73 13.44 -4.89
CA PRO A 92 19.64 13.98 -5.68
C PRO A 92 20.02 15.37 -6.23
N CYS A 93 20.00 15.52 -7.55
CA CYS A 93 20.45 16.72 -8.23
C CYS A 93 19.44 17.13 -9.32
N ARG A 94 19.69 18.26 -9.99
CA ARG A 94 18.78 18.80 -11.02
C ARG A 94 17.35 18.95 -10.50
N HIS A 95 17.21 19.56 -9.32
CA HIS A 95 15.92 19.73 -8.65
C HIS A 95 15.18 18.40 -8.39
N GLY A 96 15.93 17.34 -8.08
CA GLY A 96 15.40 16.02 -7.76
C GLY A 96 15.06 15.13 -8.97
N GLN A 97 15.41 15.56 -10.19
CA GLN A 97 15.12 14.82 -11.41
C GLN A 97 16.22 13.80 -11.80
N ALA A 98 17.39 13.87 -11.15
CA ALA A 98 18.51 13.00 -11.43
C ALA A 98 19.28 12.65 -10.15
N ILE A 99 20.12 11.62 -10.22
CA ILE A 99 21.07 11.27 -9.16
C ILE A 99 22.47 11.52 -9.67
N CYS A 100 23.22 12.41 -9.02
CA CYS A 100 24.58 12.74 -9.40
C CYS A 100 25.61 12.00 -8.52
N SER A 101 26.71 11.54 -9.12
CA SER A 101 27.80 10.90 -8.37
C SER A 101 28.86 11.92 -7.93
N GLY A 102 29.33 11.81 -6.68
CA GLY A 102 30.36 12.70 -6.11
C GLY A 102 29.86 14.08 -5.64
N GLY A 103 28.64 14.49 -5.99
CA GLY A 103 28.00 15.74 -5.56
C GLY A 103 27.02 16.29 -6.61
N GLU A 104 26.34 17.39 -6.32
CA GLU A 104 25.29 17.97 -7.18
C GLU A 104 25.73 18.34 -8.61
N ARG A 105 27.03 18.60 -8.81
CA ARG A 105 27.63 18.96 -10.09
C ARG A 105 28.32 17.79 -10.81
N GLY A 106 28.27 16.59 -10.23
CA GLY A 106 28.91 15.40 -10.79
C GLY A 106 28.14 14.80 -11.97
N PRO A 107 28.65 13.67 -12.51
CA PRO A 107 27.96 12.92 -13.54
C PRO A 107 26.55 12.54 -13.08
N ALA A 108 25.55 12.80 -13.93
CA ALA A 108 24.14 12.57 -13.61
C ALA A 108 23.66 11.25 -14.20
N GLY A 109 22.97 10.46 -13.37
CA GLY A 109 22.28 9.25 -13.72
C GLY A 109 20.78 9.35 -13.47
N ARG A 110 20.06 8.30 -13.89
CA ARG A 110 18.61 8.17 -13.74
C ARG A 110 18.30 7.17 -12.64
N LEU A 111 17.34 7.52 -11.79
CA LEU A 111 16.76 6.62 -10.78
C LEU A 111 15.52 5.95 -11.35
N ASP A 112 15.51 4.62 -11.32
CA ASP A 112 14.32 3.79 -11.52
C ASP A 112 13.96 3.09 -10.21
N ARG A 113 12.66 2.93 -9.95
CA ARG A 113 12.16 2.16 -8.80
C ARG A 113 11.48 0.89 -9.28
N THR A 114 11.90 -0.24 -8.72
CA THR A 114 11.21 -1.52 -8.83
C THR A 114 10.54 -1.84 -7.49
N PRO A 115 9.76 -2.93 -7.38
CA PRO A 115 9.16 -3.31 -6.10
C PRO A 115 10.16 -3.51 -4.96
N ASP A 116 11.39 -3.93 -5.27
CA ASP A 116 12.40 -4.31 -4.29
C ASP A 116 13.66 -3.44 -4.34
N TRP A 117 13.87 -2.67 -5.42
CA TRP A 117 15.14 -2.00 -5.69
C TRP A 117 14.99 -0.54 -6.13
N TYR A 118 15.97 0.26 -5.74
CA TYR A 118 16.27 1.57 -6.30
C TYR A 118 17.47 1.42 -7.22
N VAL A 119 17.26 1.66 -8.52
CA VAL A 119 18.26 1.40 -9.54
C VAL A 119 18.77 2.72 -10.11
N VAL A 120 20.04 3.06 -9.85
CA VAL A 120 20.68 4.24 -10.44
C VAL A 120 21.54 3.82 -11.61
N SER A 121 21.23 4.33 -12.80
CA SER A 121 21.89 3.97 -14.05
C SER A 121 22.43 5.21 -14.80
N GLY A 122 23.35 4.99 -15.74
CA GLY A 122 23.94 6.07 -16.54
C GLY A 122 25.12 6.78 -15.87
N LEU A 123 25.62 6.26 -14.75
CA LEU A 123 26.80 6.78 -14.08
C LEU A 123 28.08 6.12 -14.60
N PRO A 124 29.23 6.83 -14.64
CA PRO A 124 30.51 6.27 -15.10
C PRO A 124 30.99 5.05 -14.31
N GLN A 125 30.58 4.93 -13.05
CA GLN A 125 30.95 3.81 -12.18
C GLN A 125 30.21 2.51 -12.53
N GLY A 126 29.07 2.59 -13.21
CA GLY A 126 28.19 1.45 -13.48
C GLY A 126 26.75 1.70 -13.05
N ARG A 127 26.02 0.61 -12.82
CA ARG A 127 24.62 0.65 -12.33
C ARG A 127 24.57 0.24 -10.86
N PHE A 128 23.99 1.09 -10.04
CA PHE A 128 23.81 0.82 -8.61
C PHE A 128 22.43 0.21 -8.38
N TRP A 129 22.40 -0.94 -7.72
CA TRP A 129 21.20 -1.63 -7.26
C TRP A 129 21.14 -1.48 -5.75
N LEU A 130 20.22 -0.67 -5.24
CA LEU A 130 20.13 -0.31 -3.83
C LEU A 130 18.86 -0.92 -3.24
N HIS A 131 19.03 -1.80 -2.26
CA HIS A 131 17.93 -2.39 -1.50
C HIS A 131 17.68 -1.56 -0.24
N PRO A 132 16.42 -1.40 0.21
CA PRO A 132 16.14 -0.83 1.53
C PRO A 132 16.88 -1.56 2.66
N GLY A 133 17.49 -0.81 3.59
CA GLY A 133 18.23 -1.39 4.72
C GLY A 133 19.74 -1.24 4.67
N GLY A 134 20.30 -0.65 3.61
CA GLY A 134 21.72 -0.30 3.53
C GLY A 134 22.57 -1.25 2.69
N GLU A 135 21.99 -2.28 2.08
CA GLU A 135 22.69 -3.21 1.19
C GLU A 135 22.41 -2.97 -0.30
N GLY A 136 23.29 -3.49 -1.15
CA GLY A 136 23.13 -3.39 -2.59
C GLY A 136 24.28 -4.01 -3.39
N PHE A 137 24.25 -3.73 -4.69
CA PHE A 137 25.30 -4.14 -5.63
C PHE A 137 25.66 -3.01 -6.59
N LEU A 138 26.93 -2.94 -6.97
CA LEU A 138 27.38 -2.19 -8.14
C LEU A 138 27.56 -3.16 -9.30
N GLU A 139 26.79 -2.99 -10.36
CA GLU A 139 26.91 -3.73 -11.60
C GLU A 139 27.87 -2.99 -12.55
N VAL A 140 29.00 -3.63 -12.87
CA VAL A 140 30.00 -3.14 -13.83
C VAL A 140 30.22 -4.20 -14.90
N SER A 141 29.85 -3.92 -16.14
CA SER A 141 30.02 -4.85 -17.27
C SER A 141 29.46 -6.26 -16.99
N GLY A 142 28.31 -6.34 -16.32
CA GLY A 142 27.64 -7.60 -15.94
C GLY A 142 28.22 -8.29 -14.70
N THR A 143 29.27 -7.74 -14.07
CA THR A 143 29.79 -8.21 -12.78
C THR A 143 29.12 -7.48 -11.64
N PHE A 144 28.66 -8.21 -10.62
CA PHE A 144 28.01 -7.64 -9.44
C PHE A 144 29.00 -7.59 -8.27
N LEU A 145 29.30 -6.38 -7.82
CA LEU A 145 30.19 -6.10 -6.70
C LEU A 145 29.35 -5.77 -5.46
N PRO A 146 29.58 -6.43 -4.31
CA PRO A 146 28.87 -6.12 -3.08
C PRO A 146 29.04 -4.65 -2.68
N LEU A 147 27.94 -4.02 -2.28
CA LEU A 147 27.89 -2.62 -1.92
C LEU A 147 27.07 -2.44 -0.65
N ALA A 148 27.54 -1.55 0.21
CA ALA A 148 26.79 -1.02 1.33
C ALA A 148 26.56 0.48 1.15
N TRP A 149 25.46 1.00 1.67
CA TRP A 149 25.11 2.40 1.60
C TRP A 149 24.47 2.89 2.89
N ASN A 150 24.52 4.20 3.09
CA ASN A 150 23.88 4.89 4.22
C ASN A 150 23.34 6.24 3.73
N ALA A 151 22.06 6.55 3.99
CA ALA A 151 21.43 7.82 3.59
C ALA A 151 21.55 8.90 4.67
N ARG A 152 22.19 8.62 5.81
CA ARG A 152 22.60 9.65 6.76
C ARG A 152 23.74 10.46 6.18
N HIS A 153 23.57 11.77 6.16
CA HIS A 153 24.64 12.71 5.86
C HIS A 153 25.83 12.44 6.80
N ASN A 154 26.89 11.84 6.25
CA ASN A 154 28.21 11.62 6.86
C ASN A 154 28.37 10.53 7.94
N GLY A 155 27.52 9.51 8.04
CA GLY A 155 27.82 8.27 8.81
C GLY A 155 28.05 8.39 10.33
N THR A 156 28.38 9.56 10.89
CA THR A 156 28.60 9.88 12.31
C THR A 156 28.62 11.41 12.53
N GLY A 157 27.88 12.20 11.72
CA GLY A 157 27.65 13.63 12.02
C GLY A 157 27.01 13.82 13.41
N PRO A 158 27.16 14.98 14.08
CA PRO A 158 26.88 15.17 15.51
C PRO A 158 25.46 14.71 15.82
N GLY A 159 25.34 13.49 16.35
CA GLY A 159 24.08 12.81 16.52
C GLY A 159 23.16 13.59 17.45
N THR A 160 22.16 14.24 16.88
CA THR A 160 20.99 14.72 17.64
C THR A 160 19.78 13.82 17.44
N GLY A 161 19.86 12.84 16.54
CA GLY A 161 18.90 11.73 16.44
C GLY A 161 19.43 10.50 17.20
N PRO A 162 18.57 9.75 17.93
CA PRO A 162 18.99 8.61 18.72
C PRO A 162 19.66 7.56 17.82
N SER A 163 20.93 7.27 18.13
CA SER A 163 21.63 6.11 17.57
C SER A 163 21.04 4.85 18.20
N LEU A 164 20.77 3.82 17.37
CA LEU A 164 20.31 2.50 17.83
C LEU A 164 21.43 1.69 18.51
N GLU A 165 22.65 2.22 18.58
CA GLU A 165 23.77 1.61 19.27
C GLU A 165 24.14 2.45 20.50
N SER A 166 23.58 2.11 21.66
CA SER A 166 24.12 2.25 23.04
C SER A 166 22.99 2.56 24.05
N GLY A 167 22.44 1.54 24.72
CA GLY A 167 21.59 1.79 25.89
C GLY A 167 20.63 0.67 26.30
N ALA A 168 21.04 -0.60 26.29
CA ALA A 168 20.37 -1.58 27.13
C ALA A 168 21.02 -1.55 28.53
N PRO A 169 20.35 -1.03 29.58
CA PRO A 169 20.80 -1.27 30.93
C PRO A 169 20.54 -2.74 31.27
N HIS A 170 21.61 -3.51 31.49
CA HIS A 170 21.49 -4.77 32.23
C HIS A 170 20.95 -4.43 33.63
N ARG A 171 19.76 -4.95 33.95
CA ARG A 171 19.29 -5.09 35.33
C ARG A 171 19.65 -6.47 35.84
#